data_AF-Q51609-F1
#
_entry.id   AF-Q51609-F1
#
_cell.length_a   1.000
_cell.length_b   1.000
_cell.length_c   1.000
_cell.angle_alpha   90.00
_cell.angle_beta   90.00
_cell.angle_gamma   90.00
#
_symmetry.space_group_name_H-M   'P 1'
#
loop_
_entity.id
_entity.type
_entity.pdbx_description
1 polymer ?
#
loop_
_entity_poly.entity_id
_entity_poly.type
_entity_poly.pdbx_seq_one_letter_code
_entity_poly.pdbx_strand_id
1 'polypeptide(L)'
;MRRPGRPLYLITLLAAAITLATSACTPKDSLERHTKHYVYASDDRSDPNFYTNKADTTRMMIPFFRQFRDMGEKDRAAGISKEAAQQRVKEFHSEKFLESLQ
;
A
#
# COMPACT_ATOMS: atom_id res chain seq x y z
N MET A 1 4.05 -42.65 -33.17
CA MET A 1 4.01 -42.07 -31.80
C MET A 1 3.92 -40.55 -31.88
N ARG A 2 2.73 -39.95 -31.80
CA ARG A 2 2.53 -38.49 -31.76
C ARG A 2 2.73 -38.05 -30.31
N ARG A 3 3.85 -37.38 -29.99
CA ARG A 3 4.12 -36.86 -28.63
C ARG A 3 3.11 -35.74 -28.30
N PRO A 4 2.19 -35.92 -27.33
CA PRO A 4 1.15 -34.94 -27.03
C PRO A 4 1.62 -33.86 -26.04
N GLY A 5 2.92 -33.53 -26.01
CA GLY A 5 3.51 -32.72 -24.93
C GLY A 5 4.05 -31.35 -25.34
N ARG A 6 4.41 -31.14 -26.62
CA ARG A 6 5.10 -29.91 -27.06
C ARG A 6 4.26 -28.63 -27.00
N PRO A 7 3.01 -28.59 -27.49
CA PRO A 7 2.22 -27.36 -27.41
C PRO A 7 1.80 -27.07 -25.96
N LEU A 8 1.50 -28.11 -25.16
CA LEU A 8 1.13 -27.97 -23.76
C LEU A 8 2.27 -27.39 -22.91
N TYR A 9 3.51 -27.85 -23.15
CA TYR A 9 4.70 -27.36 -22.46
C TYR A 9 5.01 -25.89 -22.79
N LEU A 10 4.84 -25.48 -24.05
CA LEU A 10 4.97 -24.08 -24.47
C LEU A 10 3.91 -23.18 -23.83
N ILE A 11 2.66 -23.65 -23.75
CA ILE A 11 1.57 -22.93 -23.09
C ILE A 11 1.86 -22.77 -21.59
N THR A 12 2.35 -23.81 -20.91
CA THR A 12 2.73 -23.70 -19.49
C THR A 12 3.90 -22.74 -19.25
N LEU A 13 4.89 -22.69 -20.15
CA LEU A 13 6.00 -21.75 -20.05
C LEU A 13 5.55 -20.30 -20.27
N LEU A 14 4.66 -20.06 -21.25
CA LEU A 14 4.07 -18.74 -21.48
C LEU A 14 3.21 -18.27 -20.30
N ALA A 15 2.37 -19.16 -19.75
CA ALA A 15 1.56 -18.84 -18.58
C ALA A 15 2.40 -18.52 -17.34
N ALA A 16 3.50 -19.26 -17.12
CA ALA A 16 4.44 -18.97 -16.05
C ALA A 16 5.13 -17.60 -16.25
N ALA A 17 5.61 -17.30 -17.46
CA ALA A 17 6.25 -16.02 -17.77
C ALA A 17 5.30 -14.83 -17.55
N ILE A 18 4.02 -14.96 -17.94
CA ILE A 18 3.01 -13.92 -17.72
C ILE A 18 2.72 -13.73 -16.22
N THR A 19 2.68 -14.81 -15.45
CA THR A 19 2.42 -14.73 -13.99
C THR A 19 3.59 -14.06 -13.27
N LEU A 20 4.83 -14.39 -13.64
CA LEU A 20 6.02 -13.71 -13.10
C LEU A 20 6.06 -12.23 -13.52
N ALA A 21 5.75 -11.91 -14.78
CA ALA A 21 5.74 -10.52 -15.25
C ALA A 21 4.66 -9.65 -14.58
N THR A 22 3.50 -10.22 -14.26
CA THR A 22 2.38 -9.49 -13.62
C THR A 22 2.54 -9.33 -12.11
N SER A 23 3.36 -10.15 -11.44
CA SER A 23 3.65 -10.03 -10.00
C SER A 23 4.34 -8.71 -9.61
N ALA A 24 4.97 -8.02 -10.57
CA ALA A 24 5.62 -6.73 -10.34
C ALA A 24 4.65 -5.54 -10.22
N CYS A 25 3.39 -5.70 -10.65
CA CYS A 25 2.39 -4.64 -10.63
C CYS A 25 1.54 -4.61 -9.35
N THR A 26 1.65 -5.62 -8.49
CA THR A 26 0.92 -5.70 -7.22
C THR A 26 1.75 -5.15 -6.07
N PRO A 27 1.19 -4.27 -5.20
CA PRO A 27 1.86 -3.84 -3.97
C PRO A 27 2.29 -5.06 -3.15
N LYS A 28 3.50 -5.03 -2.59
CA LYS A 28 4.08 -6.21 -1.91
C LYS A 28 3.41 -6.51 -0.57
N ASP A 29 2.83 -5.49 0.05
CA ASP A 29 2.24 -5.57 1.40
C ASP A 29 1.15 -4.51 1.61
N SER A 30 0.33 -4.70 2.64
CA SER A 30 -0.74 -3.79 3.07
C SER A 30 -0.23 -2.36 3.29
N LEU A 31 0.97 -2.21 3.88
CA LEU A 31 1.57 -0.89 4.10
C LEU A 31 1.74 -0.14 2.78
N GLU A 32 2.43 -0.75 1.81
CA GLU A 32 2.67 -0.16 0.49
C GLU A 32 1.36 0.11 -0.26
N ARG A 33 0.38 -0.79 -0.13
CA ARG A 33 -0.95 -0.60 -0.73
C ARG A 33 -1.67 0.64 -0.19
N HIS A 34 -1.70 0.84 1.12
CA HIS A 34 -2.38 1.98 1.73
C HIS A 34 -1.63 3.30 1.47
N THR A 35 -0.30 3.27 1.53
CA THR A 35 0.52 4.45 1.18
C THR A 35 0.32 4.86 -0.28
N LYS A 36 0.36 3.90 -1.21
CA LYS A 36 0.10 4.16 -2.64
C LYS A 36 -1.30 4.72 -2.84
N HIS A 37 -2.31 4.16 -2.18
CA HIS A 37 -3.67 4.65 -2.29
C HIS A 37 -3.78 6.12 -1.84
N TYR A 38 -3.17 6.48 -0.70
CA TYR A 38 -3.14 7.85 -0.22
C TYR A 38 -2.49 8.80 -1.23
N VAL A 39 -1.29 8.49 -1.72
CA VAL A 39 -0.56 9.34 -2.69
C VAL A 39 -1.34 9.54 -3.99
N TYR A 40 -2.11 8.54 -4.42
CA TYR A 40 -2.96 8.67 -5.60
C TYR A 40 -4.20 9.52 -5.32
N ALA A 41 -4.80 9.39 -4.14
CA ALA A 41 -6.00 10.15 -3.75
C ALA A 41 -5.69 11.61 -3.41
N SER A 42 -4.47 11.91 -2.94
CA SER A 42 -4.04 13.27 -2.59
C SER A 42 -3.59 14.10 -3.79
N ASP A 43 -3.39 13.49 -4.96
CA ASP A 43 -2.99 14.18 -6.18
C ASP A 43 -4.22 14.83 -6.83
N ASP A 44 -4.42 16.12 -6.57
CA ASP A 44 -5.57 16.90 -7.03
C ASP A 44 -5.47 17.35 -8.50
N ARG A 45 -4.28 17.28 -9.11
CA ARG A 45 -3.98 17.64 -10.52
C ARG A 45 -4.48 19.03 -10.92
N SER A 46 -4.49 19.95 -9.96
CA SER A 46 -5.03 21.30 -10.14
C SER A 46 -4.12 22.18 -11.01
N ASP A 47 -2.80 22.03 -10.87
CA ASP A 47 -1.81 22.77 -11.67
C ASP A 47 -1.21 21.89 -12.78
N PRO A 48 -1.39 22.23 -14.07
CA PRO A 48 -0.86 21.44 -15.18
C PRO A 48 0.68 21.45 -15.27
N ASN A 49 1.37 22.37 -14.60
CA ASN A 49 2.84 22.43 -14.57
C ASN A 49 3.43 21.60 -13.44
N PHE A 50 2.62 21.17 -12.46
CA PHE A 50 3.06 20.34 -11.35
C PHE A 50 2.54 18.90 -11.52
N TYR A 51 3.47 17.96 -11.43
CA TYR A 51 3.15 16.53 -11.46
C TYR A 51 3.72 15.85 -10.22
N THR A 52 2.87 15.15 -9.50
CA THR A 52 3.31 14.30 -8.39
C THR A 52 4.03 13.07 -8.96
N ASN A 53 5.32 12.90 -8.66
CA ASN A 53 6.01 11.63 -8.91
C ASN A 53 5.50 10.57 -7.93
N LYS A 54 4.41 9.89 -8.30
CA LYS A 54 3.68 8.97 -7.42
C LYS A 54 4.55 7.84 -6.89
N ALA A 55 5.49 7.34 -7.69
CA ALA A 55 6.35 6.23 -7.29
C ALA A 55 7.28 6.66 -6.16
N ASP A 56 7.98 7.79 -6.33
CA ASP A 56 8.93 8.27 -5.34
C ASP A 56 8.22 8.86 -4.12
N THR A 57 7.12 9.59 -4.32
CA THR A 57 6.26 10.05 -3.21
C THR A 57 5.75 8.86 -2.39
N THR A 58 5.31 7.76 -3.02
CA THR A 58 4.91 6.54 -2.30
C THR A 58 6.07 6.01 -1.46
N ARG A 59 7.28 5.89 -2.03
CA ARG A 59 8.45 5.41 -1.30
C ARG A 59 8.81 6.31 -0.12
N MET A 60 8.76 7.62 -0.29
CA MET A 60 9.05 8.60 0.76
C MET A 60 7.99 8.60 1.88
N MET A 61 6.74 8.28 1.57
CA MET A 61 5.64 8.24 2.52
C MET A 61 5.56 6.92 3.34
N ILE A 62 6.22 5.84 2.88
CA ILE A 62 6.19 4.53 3.57
C ILE A 62 6.64 4.62 5.05
N PRO A 63 7.75 5.31 5.41
CA PRO A 63 8.18 5.42 6.80
C PRO A 63 7.14 6.08 7.71
N PHE A 64 6.41 7.08 7.21
CA PHE A 64 5.33 7.73 7.95
C PHE A 64 4.18 6.76 8.23
N PHE A 65 3.69 6.07 7.19
CA PHE A 65 2.62 5.08 7.35
C PHE A 65 3.03 3.89 8.23
N ARG A 66 4.32 3.54 8.25
CA ARG A 66 4.85 2.43 9.05
C ARG A 66 4.60 2.64 10.53
N GLN A 67 4.73 3.87 11.03
CA GLN A 67 4.53 4.19 12.44
C GLN A 67 3.14 3.79 12.93
N PHE A 68 2.10 4.06 12.13
CA PHE A 68 0.72 3.69 12.46
C PHE A 68 0.49 2.18 12.37
N ARG A 69 1.14 1.49 11.43
CA ARG A 69 1.07 0.03 11.35
C ARG A 69 1.72 -0.62 12.57
N ASP A 70 2.93 -0.20 12.92
CA ASP A 70 3.67 -0.74 14.06
C ASP A 70 2.91 -0.47 15.37
N MET A 71 2.26 0.69 15.49
CA MET A 71 1.34 0.99 16.60
C MET A 71 0.13 0.03 16.62
N GLY A 72 -0.51 -0.21 15.47
CA GLY A 72 -1.63 -1.15 15.37
C GLY A 72 -1.24 -2.60 15.67
N GLU A 73 -0.02 -3.01 15.33
CA GLU A 73 0.52 -4.33 15.68
C GLU A 73 0.73 -4.46 17.20
N LYS A 74 1.26 -3.41 17.85
CA LYS A 74 1.39 -3.35 19.31
C LYS A 74 0.04 -3.40 20.01
N ASP A 75 -0.94 -2.63 19.54
CA ASP A 75 -2.30 -2.65 20.08
C ASP A 75 -2.93 -4.04 20.00
N ARG A 76 -2.76 -4.71 18.85
CA ARG A 76 -3.24 -6.07 18.65
C ARG A 76 -2.57 -7.04 19.61
N ALA A 77 -1.25 -6.94 19.80
CA ALA A 77 -0.51 -7.78 20.73
C ALA A 77 -0.91 -7.54 22.19
N ALA A 78 -1.26 -6.30 22.54
CA ALA A 78 -1.75 -5.90 23.86
C ALA A 78 -3.25 -6.21 24.10
N GLY A 79 -3.96 -6.76 23.11
CA GLY A 79 -5.38 -7.06 23.23
C GLY A 79 -6.29 -5.83 23.27
N ILE A 80 -5.80 -4.68 22.78
CA ILE A 80 -6.59 -3.44 22.72
C ILE A 80 -7.80 -3.65 21.80
N SER A 81 -8.97 -3.20 22.25
CA SER A 81 -10.21 -3.31 21.47
C SER A 81 -10.18 -2.40 20.25
N LYS A 82 -10.94 -2.76 19.21
CA LYS A 82 -11.04 -1.93 18.00
C LYS A 82 -11.62 -0.56 18.31
N GLU A 83 -12.56 -0.49 19.23
CA GLU A 83 -13.25 0.73 19.66
C GLU A 83 -12.26 1.69 20.34
N ALA A 84 -11.37 1.17 21.19
CA ALA A 84 -10.31 1.95 21.83
C ALA A 84 -9.31 2.48 20.79
N ALA A 85 -8.88 1.64 19.85
CA ALA A 85 -8.00 2.07 18.75
C ALA A 85 -8.68 3.14 17.87
N GLN A 86 -9.98 2.99 17.57
CA GLN A 86 -10.75 3.98 16.83
C GLN A 86 -10.91 5.30 17.59
N GLN A 87 -11.02 5.27 18.91
CA GLN A 87 -11.07 6.49 19.71
C GLN A 87 -9.78 7.30 19.55
N ARG A 88 -8.62 6.63 19.58
CA ARG A 88 -7.33 7.27 19.31
C ARG A 88 -7.23 7.83 17.89
N VAL A 89 -7.81 7.14 16.89
CA VAL A 89 -7.90 7.69 15.53
C VAL A 89 -8.72 8.98 15.49
N LYS A 90 -9.81 9.08 16.24
CA LYS A 90 -10.58 10.34 16.35
C LYS A 90 -9.77 11.46 16.99
N GLU A 91 -8.92 11.14 17.96
CA GLU A 91 -8.02 12.14 18.59
C GLU A 91 -7.04 12.74 17.59
N PHE A 92 -6.56 11.98 16.60
CA PHE A 92 -5.72 12.52 15.52
C PHE A 92 -6.45 13.55 14.63
N HIS A 93 -7.78 13.61 14.69
CA HIS A 93 -8.59 14.62 14.02
C HIS A 93 -9.03 15.76 14.95
N SER A 94 -8.61 15.76 16.22
CA SER A 94 -8.98 16.80 17.17
C SER A 94 -8.15 18.07 17.01
N GLU A 95 -8.76 19.23 17.23
CA GLU A 95 -8.05 20.53 17.22
C GLU A 95 -6.83 20.51 18.13
N LYS A 96 -6.97 19.97 19.36
CA LYS A 96 -5.86 19.83 20.31
C LYS A 96 -4.66 19.10 19.70
N PHE A 97 -4.90 18.05 18.93
CA PHE A 97 -3.82 17.33 18.26
C PHE A 97 -3.24 18.15 17.10
N LEU A 98 -4.08 18.78 16.28
CA LEU A 98 -3.63 19.59 15.15
C LEU A 98 -2.80 20.81 15.61
N GLU A 99 -3.21 21.48 16.69
CA GLU A 99 -2.47 22.57 17.33
C GLU A 99 -1.12 22.10 17.87
N SER A 100 -1.00 20.84 18.32
CA SER A 100 0.27 20.29 18.79
C SER A 100 1.32 20.05 17.69
N LEU A 101 0.92 20.15 16.42
CA LEU A 101 1.80 19.98 15.25
C LEU A 101 2.34 21.30 14.70
N GLN A 102 1.85 22.45 15.19
CA GLN A 102 2.27 23.80 14.78
C GLN A 102 3.44 24.29 15.63
#